data_AF-A0A973B2D6-F1
#
_entry.id   AF-A0A973B2D6-F1
#
_cell.length_a   1.000
_cell.length_b   1.000
_cell.length_c   1.000
_cell.angle_alpha   90.00
_cell.angle_beta   90.00
_cell.angle_gamma   90.00
#
_symmetry.space_group_name_H-M   'P 1'
#
loop_
_entity.id
_entity.type
_entity.pdbx_description
1 polymer ?
#
loop_
_entity_poly.entity_id
_entity_poly.type
_entity_poly.pdbx_seq_one_letter_code
_entity_poly.pdbx_strand_id
1 'polypeptide(L)'
;MRRNGAQFADSTRVRSAGATDKDWELVGGSFHRWLRDNAGRVGVGSGPQNLKFINEELPFFARAYRTILDVSSTYTPGLEPVFYNAHNDSTWQPTVLLAPLVSTDGEETVRLKLAAAATCLDIWLMRRVVNYTRVGYSNVSYSMYLLPKDIRRLDLVNLIHVLKERLHADSADFSFAGSASHDRDGIDAFGINQASKRYVYHLLARITAYVESNSGRPDLFDKYVDRKSDNAQDIEHIWENDWSRFVDQFPVEADFKSVRNNIGGLLLLPADVNRSFQEKPYIEKLPYYARANLWAASLSSTAYAHQPQFKGFYSDRGLDFAPHETFTREDQEQRSKLVPQLADLIWSPDRLDSYLPQR
;
A
#
# COMPACT_ATOMS: atom_id res chain seq x y z
N MET A 1 -12.53 17.18 -12.75
CA MET A 1 -12.28 17.05 -14.21
C MET A 1 -11.86 15.64 -14.66
N ARG A 2 -11.13 14.84 -13.85
CA ARG A 2 -10.76 13.44 -14.22
C ARG A 2 -11.94 12.43 -14.27
N ARG A 3 -13.14 12.85 -13.84
CA ARG A 3 -14.39 12.06 -13.77
C ARG A 3 -14.74 11.33 -15.08
N ASN A 4 -14.67 12.02 -16.22
CA ASN A 4 -15.17 11.45 -17.46
C ASN A 4 -14.16 10.53 -18.15
N GLY A 5 -12.88 10.59 -17.77
CA GLY A 5 -11.84 9.73 -18.33
C GLY A 5 -12.03 8.31 -17.83
N ALA A 6 -12.23 8.16 -16.52
CA ALA A 6 -12.54 6.88 -15.90
C ALA A 6 -13.85 6.24 -16.41
N GLN A 7 -14.88 7.06 -16.65
CA GLN A 7 -16.21 6.58 -17.03
C GLN A 7 -16.39 6.33 -18.54
N PHE A 8 -15.71 7.10 -19.39
CA PHE A 8 -16.01 7.16 -20.83
C PHE A 8 -14.81 7.07 -21.76
N ALA A 9 -13.56 7.03 -21.26
CA ALA A 9 -12.42 6.88 -22.16
C ALA A 9 -12.31 5.44 -22.68
N ASP A 10 -12.48 5.27 -23.99
CA ASP A 10 -12.39 3.95 -24.63
C ASP A 10 -11.05 3.74 -25.34
N SER A 11 -10.27 4.80 -25.54
CA SER A 11 -8.97 4.82 -26.24
C SER A 11 -7.90 5.64 -25.50
N THR A 12 -6.63 5.27 -25.68
CA THR A 12 -5.45 6.00 -25.17
C THR A 12 -4.43 6.17 -26.29
N ARG A 13 -3.60 7.20 -26.20
CA ARG A 13 -2.55 7.49 -27.17
C ARG A 13 -1.56 6.33 -27.28
N VAL A 14 -1.21 5.95 -28.51
CA VAL A 14 -0.15 4.97 -28.79
C VAL A 14 1.21 5.55 -28.40
N ARG A 15 2.10 4.73 -27.83
CA ARG A 15 3.45 5.16 -27.42
C ARG A 15 4.40 5.21 -28.63
N SER A 16 4.17 6.14 -29.56
CA SER A 16 5.03 6.38 -30.74
C SER A 16 5.22 7.87 -30.99
N ALA A 17 6.33 8.24 -31.63
CA ALA A 17 6.58 9.63 -32.01
C ALA A 17 5.48 10.14 -32.95
N GLY A 18 4.98 11.36 -32.71
CA GLY A 18 3.90 11.96 -33.49
C GLY A 18 2.49 11.43 -33.18
N ALA A 19 2.33 10.55 -32.18
CA ALA A 19 1.00 10.03 -31.82
C ALA A 19 0.09 11.14 -31.27
N THR A 20 -1.17 11.13 -31.71
CA THR A 20 -2.19 12.08 -31.28
C THR A 20 -2.88 11.61 -30.00
N ASP A 21 -3.17 12.54 -29.09
CA ASP A 21 -3.98 12.31 -27.90
C ASP A 21 -5.35 11.70 -28.25
N LYS A 22 -5.82 10.76 -27.42
CA LYS A 22 -7.09 10.06 -27.58
C LYS A 22 -7.99 10.32 -26.37
N ASP A 23 -9.04 9.53 -26.16
CA ASP A 23 -10.03 9.81 -25.10
C ASP A 23 -9.36 10.03 -23.73
N TRP A 24 -8.43 9.15 -23.33
CA TRP A 24 -7.79 9.20 -22.02
C TRP A 24 -7.06 10.52 -21.76
N GLU A 25 -6.24 10.96 -22.71
CA GLU A 25 -5.47 12.21 -22.60
C GLU A 25 -6.38 13.44 -22.78
N LEU A 26 -7.30 13.39 -23.74
CA LEU A 26 -8.19 14.50 -24.08
C LEU A 26 -9.19 14.81 -22.95
N VAL A 27 -9.68 13.81 -22.22
CA VAL A 27 -10.51 14.06 -21.05
C VAL A 27 -9.70 14.72 -19.93
N GLY A 28 -8.42 14.37 -19.79
CA GLY A 28 -7.53 14.99 -18.82
C GLY A 28 -7.19 16.45 -19.14
N GLY A 29 -6.90 16.76 -20.42
CA GLY A 29 -6.34 18.06 -20.83
C GLY A 29 -7.27 18.99 -21.61
N SER A 30 -8.33 18.47 -22.26
CA SER A 30 -9.22 19.23 -23.15
C SER A 30 -10.68 18.80 -23.01
N PHE A 31 -11.11 18.60 -21.76
CA PHE A 31 -12.39 17.99 -21.41
C PHE A 31 -13.61 18.64 -22.10
N HIS A 32 -13.71 19.96 -22.12
CA HIS A 32 -14.86 20.67 -22.69
C HIS A 32 -15.01 20.38 -24.20
N ARG A 33 -13.90 20.29 -24.93
CA ARG A 33 -13.88 19.97 -26.37
C ARG A 33 -14.25 18.51 -26.58
N TRP A 34 -13.61 17.60 -25.84
CA TRP A 34 -13.95 16.18 -25.89
C TRP A 34 -15.42 15.93 -25.55
N LEU A 35 -15.97 16.58 -24.51
CA LEU A 35 -17.35 16.41 -24.09
C LEU A 35 -18.34 16.86 -25.17
N ARG A 36 -18.07 18.01 -25.81
CA ARG A 36 -18.89 18.51 -26.91
C ARG A 36 -18.90 17.53 -28.08
N ASP A 37 -17.72 17.03 -28.47
CA ASP A 37 -17.56 16.13 -29.60
C ASP A 37 -18.12 14.72 -29.31
N ASN A 38 -18.31 14.39 -28.01
CA ASN A 38 -18.83 13.10 -27.53
C ASN A 38 -20.18 13.24 -26.78
N ALA A 39 -20.91 14.32 -27.00
CA ALA A 39 -22.10 14.67 -26.22
C ALA A 39 -23.14 13.54 -26.20
N GLY A 40 -23.40 12.92 -27.37
CA GLY A 40 -24.31 11.78 -27.49
C GLY A 40 -23.88 10.56 -26.68
N ARG A 41 -22.57 10.24 -26.62
CA ARG A 41 -22.03 9.11 -25.84
C ARG A 41 -22.16 9.33 -24.33
N VAL A 42 -21.95 10.57 -23.89
CA VAL A 42 -22.06 10.93 -22.46
C VAL A 42 -23.53 11.14 -22.04
N GLY A 43 -24.42 11.34 -23.00
CA GLY A 43 -25.83 11.64 -22.74
C GLY A 43 -26.04 13.08 -22.31
N VAL A 44 -25.29 14.02 -22.89
CA VAL A 44 -25.42 15.48 -22.72
C VAL A 44 -25.68 16.14 -24.09
N GLY A 45 -26.07 17.42 -24.11
CA GLY A 45 -26.24 18.19 -25.35
C GLY A 45 -27.65 18.76 -25.55
N SER A 46 -28.68 18.18 -24.93
CA SER A 46 -30.01 18.79 -24.82
C SER A 46 -30.25 19.43 -23.45
N GLY A 47 -31.21 20.37 -23.35
CA GLY A 47 -31.59 21.00 -22.09
C GLY A 47 -31.89 19.99 -20.96
N PRO A 48 -32.80 19.01 -21.17
CA PRO A 48 -33.11 17.99 -20.14
C PRO A 48 -31.91 17.13 -19.75
N GLN A 49 -31.10 16.69 -20.71
CA GLN A 49 -29.91 15.90 -20.45
C GLN A 49 -28.84 16.67 -19.65
N ASN A 50 -28.63 17.94 -20.01
CA ASN A 50 -27.71 18.82 -19.30
C ASN A 50 -28.19 19.07 -17.87
N LEU A 51 -29.49 19.28 -17.66
CA LEU A 51 -30.07 19.44 -16.32
C LEU A 51 -29.86 18.18 -15.47
N LYS A 52 -30.12 16.98 -16.02
CA LYS A 52 -29.85 15.72 -15.32
C LYS A 52 -28.37 15.61 -14.93
N PHE A 53 -27.47 15.89 -15.87
CA PHE A 53 -26.03 15.83 -15.61
C PHE A 53 -25.59 16.81 -14.52
N ILE A 54 -26.10 18.04 -14.54
CA ILE A 54 -25.72 19.11 -13.59
C ILE A 54 -26.33 18.89 -12.21
N ASN A 55 -27.56 18.38 -12.12
CA ASN A 55 -28.30 18.30 -10.86
C ASN A 55 -28.17 16.96 -10.13
N GLU A 56 -27.95 15.86 -10.84
CA GLU A 56 -27.88 14.52 -10.22
C GLU A 56 -26.44 14.00 -10.21
N GLU A 57 -25.89 13.88 -11.41
CA GLU A 57 -24.63 13.24 -11.71
C GLU A 57 -23.41 14.02 -11.19
N LEU A 58 -23.30 15.32 -11.51
CA LEU A 58 -22.18 16.14 -11.06
C LEU A 58 -22.10 16.28 -9.52
N PRO A 59 -23.20 16.55 -8.79
CA PRO A 59 -23.17 16.62 -7.34
C PRO A 59 -22.81 15.29 -6.69
N PHE A 60 -23.30 14.15 -7.20
CA PHE A 60 -22.94 12.83 -6.69
C PHE A 60 -21.43 12.59 -6.74
N PHE A 61 -20.81 12.73 -7.93
CA PHE A 61 -19.38 12.49 -8.08
C PHE A 61 -18.52 13.56 -7.39
N ALA A 62 -19.00 14.80 -7.27
CA ALA A 62 -18.32 15.83 -6.49
C ALA A 62 -18.27 15.48 -4.99
N ARG A 63 -19.37 14.94 -4.44
CA ARG A 63 -19.41 14.44 -3.06
C ARG A 63 -18.46 13.26 -2.88
N ALA A 64 -18.53 12.25 -3.75
CA ALA A 64 -17.64 11.09 -3.68
C ALA A 64 -16.15 11.48 -3.80
N TYR A 65 -15.82 12.41 -4.70
CA TYR A 65 -14.46 12.93 -4.81
C TYR A 65 -14.01 13.67 -3.54
N ARG A 66 -14.88 14.47 -2.94
CA ARG A 66 -14.59 15.12 -1.66
C ARG A 66 -14.35 14.10 -0.55
N THR A 67 -15.19 13.06 -0.44
CA THR A 67 -14.96 11.95 0.49
C THR A 67 -13.59 11.32 0.30
N ILE A 68 -13.18 11.04 -0.95
CA ILE A 68 -11.85 10.48 -1.25
C ILE A 68 -10.73 11.42 -0.76
N LEU A 69 -10.85 12.73 -0.96
CA LEU A 69 -9.85 13.69 -0.48
C LEU A 69 -9.78 13.71 1.05
N ASP A 70 -10.94 13.74 1.71
CA ASP A 70 -11.03 13.80 3.17
C ASP A 70 -10.39 12.54 3.79
N VAL A 71 -10.75 11.35 3.31
CA VAL A 71 -10.20 10.07 3.82
C VAL A 71 -8.78 9.78 3.34
N SER A 72 -8.29 10.46 2.30
CA SER A 72 -6.86 10.44 1.94
C SER A 72 -6.01 11.20 2.96
N SER A 73 -6.60 12.14 3.70
CA SER A 73 -5.92 12.97 4.70
C SER A 73 -6.20 12.57 6.15
N THR A 74 -7.28 11.83 6.38
CA THR A 74 -7.74 11.40 7.71
C THR A 74 -7.87 9.88 7.74
N TYR A 75 -7.18 9.24 8.68
CA TYR A 75 -7.28 7.79 8.87
C TYR A 75 -8.69 7.42 9.34
N THR A 76 -9.45 6.80 8.44
CA THR A 76 -10.90 6.62 8.59
C THR A 76 -11.25 5.13 8.62
N PRO A 77 -11.88 4.62 9.71
CA PRO A 77 -12.28 3.23 9.79
C PRO A 77 -13.15 2.76 8.61
N GLY A 78 -12.82 1.60 8.05
CA GLY A 78 -13.46 1.03 6.86
C GLY A 78 -13.05 1.66 5.52
N LEU A 79 -12.21 2.70 5.53
CA LEU A 79 -11.61 3.34 4.34
C LEU A 79 -10.10 3.55 4.50
N GLU A 80 -9.47 2.82 5.42
CA GLU A 80 -8.03 2.83 5.69
C GLU A 80 -7.17 2.64 4.43
N PRO A 81 -7.54 1.76 3.47
CA PRO A 81 -6.80 1.61 2.21
C PRO A 81 -6.66 2.91 1.41
N VAL A 82 -7.61 3.84 1.53
CA VAL A 82 -7.52 5.15 0.86
C VAL A 82 -6.38 5.97 1.44
N PHE A 83 -6.25 5.96 2.76
CA PHE A 83 -5.17 6.63 3.48
C PHE A 83 -3.80 5.98 3.20
N TYR A 84 -3.74 4.64 3.17
CA TYR A 84 -2.50 3.91 2.83
C TYR A 84 -1.97 4.31 1.45
N ASN A 85 -2.85 4.32 0.44
CA ASN A 85 -2.51 4.72 -0.92
C ASN A 85 -2.07 6.18 -1.00
N ALA A 86 -2.72 7.07 -0.23
CA ALA A 86 -2.35 8.48 -0.16
C ALA A 86 -0.96 8.68 0.46
N HIS A 87 -0.61 7.94 1.52
CA HIS A 87 0.72 7.94 2.11
C HIS A 87 1.81 7.48 1.12
N ASN A 88 1.46 6.63 0.16
CA ASN A 88 2.36 6.21 -0.95
C ASN A 88 2.32 7.15 -2.18
N ASP A 89 1.73 8.33 -2.07
CA ASP A 89 1.55 9.32 -3.15
C ASP A 89 0.87 8.74 -4.41
N SER A 90 -0.13 7.86 -4.22
CA SER A 90 -0.87 7.25 -5.34
C SER A 90 -1.78 8.27 -6.04
N THR A 91 -1.20 9.03 -6.96
CA THR A 91 -1.86 10.12 -7.70
C THR A 91 -3.02 9.69 -8.61
N TRP A 92 -3.15 8.39 -8.90
CA TRP A 92 -4.24 7.82 -9.70
C TRP A 92 -5.45 7.37 -8.87
N GLN A 93 -5.32 7.34 -7.54
CA GLN A 93 -6.35 6.85 -6.63
C GLN A 93 -7.74 7.44 -6.92
N PRO A 94 -7.95 8.77 -7.00
CA PRO A 94 -9.30 9.29 -7.24
C PRO A 94 -9.89 8.85 -8.59
N THR A 95 -9.06 8.66 -9.62
CA THR A 95 -9.54 8.21 -10.93
C THR A 95 -10.07 6.77 -10.85
N VAL A 96 -9.36 5.88 -10.16
CA VAL A 96 -9.73 4.48 -10.00
C VAL A 96 -10.95 4.33 -9.08
N LEU A 97 -10.95 5.00 -7.94
CA LEU A 97 -12.02 4.91 -6.94
C LEU A 97 -13.37 5.46 -7.43
N LEU A 98 -13.35 6.45 -8.34
CA LEU A 98 -14.58 6.99 -8.93
C LEU A 98 -15.11 6.14 -10.11
N ALA A 99 -14.31 5.25 -10.69
CA ALA A 99 -14.71 4.46 -11.85
C ALA A 99 -15.91 3.52 -11.58
N PRO A 100 -15.98 2.75 -10.49
CA PRO A 100 -17.07 1.79 -10.29
C PRO A 100 -18.41 2.42 -9.87
N LEU A 101 -18.41 3.72 -9.51
CA LEU A 101 -19.59 4.37 -8.96
C LEU A 101 -20.63 4.72 -10.04
N VAL A 102 -21.90 4.67 -9.65
CA VAL A 102 -23.04 5.22 -10.41
C VAL A 102 -23.87 6.11 -9.50
N SER A 103 -24.54 7.13 -10.06
CA SER A 103 -25.30 8.13 -9.28
C SER A 103 -26.46 7.56 -8.45
N THR A 104 -26.90 6.34 -8.75
CA THR A 104 -27.91 5.60 -8.01
C THR A 104 -27.35 4.77 -6.86
N ASP A 105 -26.03 4.69 -6.68
CA ASP A 105 -25.43 4.00 -5.54
C ASP A 105 -25.78 4.73 -4.23
N GLY A 106 -26.27 3.99 -3.25
CA GLY A 106 -26.43 4.49 -1.87
C GLY A 106 -25.09 4.71 -1.18
N GLU A 107 -25.09 5.47 -0.07
CA GLU A 107 -23.87 5.85 0.65
C GLU A 107 -23.02 4.65 1.06
N GLU A 108 -23.64 3.58 1.56
CA GLU A 108 -22.92 2.37 1.97
C GLU A 108 -22.31 1.64 0.77
N THR A 109 -23.04 1.52 -0.35
CA THR A 109 -22.51 0.94 -1.59
C THR A 109 -21.30 1.74 -2.10
N VAL A 110 -21.38 3.08 -2.06
CA VAL A 110 -20.25 3.95 -2.41
C VAL A 110 -19.06 3.64 -1.49
N ARG A 111 -19.26 3.61 -0.17
CA ARG A 111 -18.20 3.34 0.81
C ARG A 111 -17.51 1.99 0.53
N LEU A 112 -18.29 0.93 0.32
CA LEU A 112 -17.77 -0.42 0.03
C LEU A 112 -17.00 -0.47 -1.30
N LYS A 113 -17.52 0.16 -2.36
CA LYS A 113 -16.82 0.23 -3.66
C LYS A 113 -15.50 1.01 -3.57
N LEU A 114 -15.49 2.12 -2.82
CA LEU A 114 -14.27 2.89 -2.56
C LEU A 114 -13.23 2.04 -1.82
N ALA A 115 -13.64 1.36 -0.75
CA ALA A 115 -12.76 0.50 0.04
C ALA A 115 -12.18 -0.67 -0.77
N ALA A 116 -13.00 -1.34 -1.58
CA ALA A 116 -12.57 -2.45 -2.44
C ALA A 116 -11.56 -1.98 -3.50
N ALA A 117 -11.88 -0.91 -4.24
CA ALA A 117 -10.98 -0.36 -5.26
C ALA A 117 -9.66 0.14 -4.65
N ALA A 118 -9.70 0.77 -3.48
CA ALA A 118 -8.50 1.22 -2.76
C ALA A 118 -7.65 0.05 -2.23
N THR A 119 -8.28 -1.01 -1.74
CA THR A 119 -7.59 -2.24 -1.31
C THR A 119 -6.85 -2.89 -2.48
N CYS A 120 -7.49 -2.97 -3.65
CA CYS A 120 -6.83 -3.48 -4.84
C CYS A 120 -5.59 -2.63 -5.21
N LEU A 121 -5.69 -1.30 -5.13
CA LEU A 121 -4.55 -0.42 -5.39
C LEU A 121 -3.41 -0.58 -4.37
N ASP A 122 -3.73 -0.74 -3.09
CA ASP A 122 -2.76 -0.95 -2.01
C ASP A 122 -1.93 -2.22 -2.28
N ILE A 123 -2.60 -3.34 -2.56
CA ILE A 123 -1.97 -4.63 -2.89
C ILE A 123 -1.11 -4.50 -4.17
N TRP A 124 -1.70 -3.95 -5.23
CA TRP A 124 -1.06 -3.80 -6.54
C TRP A 124 0.20 -2.92 -6.49
N LEU A 125 0.17 -1.85 -5.70
CA LEU A 125 1.29 -0.93 -5.50
C LEU A 125 2.40 -1.62 -4.72
N MET A 126 2.08 -2.25 -3.59
CA MET A 126 3.10 -2.86 -2.73
C MET A 126 3.82 -4.03 -3.40
N ARG A 127 3.10 -4.88 -4.17
CA ARG A 127 3.73 -5.94 -4.98
C ARG A 127 4.77 -5.40 -5.96
N ARG A 128 4.51 -4.25 -6.61
CA ARG A 128 5.49 -3.62 -7.51
C ARG A 128 6.67 -3.02 -6.76
N VAL A 129 6.39 -2.35 -5.66
CA VAL A 129 7.39 -1.64 -4.86
C VAL A 129 8.44 -2.61 -4.32
N VAL A 130 8.03 -3.75 -3.76
CA VAL A 130 8.98 -4.74 -3.23
C VAL A 130 9.83 -5.38 -4.34
N ASN A 131 9.30 -5.41 -5.57
CA ASN A 131 10.02 -5.83 -6.78
C ASN A 131 10.81 -4.69 -7.46
N TYR A 132 11.06 -3.58 -6.75
CA TYR A 132 11.75 -2.39 -7.26
C TYR A 132 11.18 -1.83 -8.58
N THR A 133 9.89 -2.06 -8.84
CA THR A 133 9.19 -1.54 -10.02
C THR A 133 8.69 -0.13 -9.74
N ARG A 134 8.96 0.78 -10.67
CA ARG A 134 8.57 2.19 -10.53
C ARG A 134 7.05 2.35 -10.61
N VAL A 135 6.46 2.94 -9.57
CA VAL A 135 5.00 3.20 -9.49
C VAL A 135 4.61 4.66 -9.70
N GLY A 136 5.54 5.52 -10.14
CA GLY A 136 5.23 6.92 -10.44
C GLY A 136 4.23 7.09 -11.59
N TYR A 137 3.52 8.23 -11.61
CA TYR A 137 2.38 8.51 -12.51
C TYR A 137 2.56 8.05 -13.96
N SER A 138 3.67 8.40 -14.60
CA SER A 138 3.94 8.07 -16.01
C SER A 138 4.17 6.58 -16.24
N ASN A 139 4.86 5.90 -15.32
CA ASN A 139 5.21 4.48 -15.43
C ASN A 139 3.95 3.60 -15.43
N VAL A 140 2.97 3.98 -14.61
CA VAL A 140 1.75 3.19 -14.39
C VAL A 140 0.56 3.67 -15.20
N SER A 141 0.73 4.72 -16.00
CA SER A 141 -0.34 5.40 -16.75
C SER A 141 -1.21 4.47 -17.59
N TYR A 142 -0.61 3.47 -18.24
CA TYR A 142 -1.34 2.50 -19.06
C TYR A 142 -2.15 1.51 -18.20
N SER A 143 -1.57 0.98 -17.12
CA SER A 143 -2.30 0.17 -16.14
C SER A 143 -3.46 0.95 -15.53
N MET A 144 -3.26 2.24 -15.27
CA MET A 144 -4.26 3.15 -14.71
C MET A 144 -5.26 3.67 -15.75
N TYR A 145 -5.06 3.39 -17.04
CA TYR A 145 -6.06 3.52 -18.08
C TYR A 145 -6.93 2.26 -18.16
N LEU A 146 -6.31 1.07 -18.14
CA LEU A 146 -7.03 -0.20 -18.25
C LEU A 146 -7.90 -0.47 -17.01
N LEU A 147 -7.37 -0.30 -15.80
CA LEU A 147 -8.08 -0.65 -14.58
C LEU A 147 -9.44 0.09 -14.44
N PRO A 148 -9.53 1.43 -14.54
CA PRO A 148 -10.81 2.13 -14.54
C PRO A 148 -11.77 1.66 -15.63
N LYS A 149 -11.26 1.34 -16.83
CA LYS A 149 -12.07 0.86 -17.94
C LYS A 149 -12.71 -0.50 -17.64
N ASP A 150 -12.00 -1.38 -16.94
CA ASP A 150 -12.46 -2.73 -16.60
C ASP A 150 -13.47 -2.72 -15.44
N ILE A 151 -13.36 -1.76 -14.52
CA ILE A 151 -14.21 -1.70 -13.31
C ILE A 151 -15.36 -0.70 -13.38
N ARG A 152 -15.46 0.07 -14.47
CA ARG A 152 -16.42 1.19 -14.52
C ARG A 152 -17.87 0.71 -14.40
N ARG A 153 -18.62 1.38 -13.51
CA ARG A 153 -20.07 1.16 -13.28
C ARG A 153 -20.47 -0.27 -12.90
N LEU A 154 -19.53 -1.09 -12.42
CA LEU A 154 -19.88 -2.41 -11.88
C LEU A 154 -20.61 -2.27 -10.54
N ASP A 155 -21.57 -3.16 -10.29
CA ASP A 155 -22.06 -3.40 -8.94
C ASP A 155 -20.94 -4.00 -8.06
N LEU A 156 -21.15 -3.99 -6.75
CA LEU A 156 -20.13 -4.37 -5.78
C LEU A 156 -19.61 -5.81 -5.95
N VAL A 157 -20.49 -6.75 -6.29
CA VAL A 157 -20.12 -8.17 -6.44
C VAL A 157 -19.22 -8.35 -7.66
N ASN A 158 -19.65 -7.81 -8.80
CA ASN A 158 -18.86 -7.86 -10.04
C ASN A 158 -17.56 -7.07 -9.94
N LEU A 159 -17.57 -5.94 -9.23
CA LEU A 159 -16.37 -5.16 -8.94
C LEU A 159 -15.33 -6.01 -8.20
N ILE A 160 -15.72 -6.65 -7.09
CA ILE A 160 -14.81 -7.47 -6.29
C ILE A 160 -14.25 -8.63 -7.11
N HIS A 161 -15.09 -9.31 -7.89
CA HIS A 161 -14.67 -10.37 -8.78
C HIS A 161 -13.59 -9.91 -9.78
N VAL A 162 -13.83 -8.82 -10.52
CA VAL A 162 -12.87 -8.28 -11.51
C VAL A 162 -11.57 -7.81 -10.83
N LEU A 163 -11.64 -7.18 -9.66
CA LEU A 163 -10.46 -6.76 -8.91
C LEU A 163 -9.60 -7.97 -8.49
N LYS A 164 -10.22 -9.06 -8.01
CA LYS A 164 -9.52 -10.30 -7.65
C LYS A 164 -8.87 -10.96 -8.87
N GLU A 165 -9.61 -11.09 -9.97
CA GLU A 165 -9.06 -11.64 -11.22
C GLU A 165 -7.86 -10.82 -11.70
N ARG A 166 -7.92 -9.49 -11.59
CA ARG A 166 -6.81 -8.62 -11.98
C ARG A 166 -5.57 -8.83 -11.11
N LEU A 167 -5.74 -8.92 -9.79
CA LEU A 167 -4.64 -9.19 -8.85
C LEU A 167 -4.05 -10.60 -9.04
N HIS A 168 -4.87 -11.58 -9.40
CA HIS A 168 -4.42 -12.94 -9.71
C HIS A 168 -3.65 -12.98 -11.03
N ALA A 169 -4.16 -12.36 -12.10
CA ALA A 169 -3.44 -12.29 -13.37
C ALA A 169 -2.09 -11.58 -13.23
N ASP A 170 -2.02 -10.53 -12.41
CA ASP A 170 -0.81 -9.75 -12.16
C ASP A 170 0.21 -10.47 -11.27
N SER A 171 -0.19 -11.47 -10.47
CA SER A 171 0.72 -12.15 -9.53
C SER A 171 1.77 -13.03 -10.20
N ALA A 172 1.57 -13.38 -11.48
CA ALA A 172 2.57 -14.09 -12.27
C ALA A 172 3.83 -13.22 -12.51
N ASP A 173 3.64 -11.91 -12.68
CA ASP A 173 4.74 -10.97 -12.94
C ASP A 173 5.13 -10.17 -11.70
N PHE A 174 4.23 -9.98 -10.72
CA PHE A 174 4.49 -9.21 -9.51
C PHE A 174 3.83 -9.85 -8.29
N SER A 175 4.61 -10.58 -7.48
CA SER A 175 4.19 -11.13 -6.20
C SER A 175 5.11 -10.67 -5.05
N PHE A 176 4.74 -10.93 -3.80
CA PHE A 176 5.63 -10.66 -2.66
C PHE A 176 6.83 -11.60 -2.62
N ALA A 177 6.72 -12.80 -3.20
CA ALA A 177 7.82 -13.74 -3.39
C ALA A 177 8.73 -13.38 -4.57
N GLY A 178 8.35 -12.37 -5.37
CA GLY A 178 9.17 -11.89 -6.48
C GLY A 178 8.52 -12.01 -7.85
N SER A 179 9.39 -11.97 -8.86
CA SER A 179 9.07 -12.05 -10.28
C SER A 179 10.17 -12.84 -10.99
N ALA A 180 9.89 -14.11 -11.33
CA ALA A 180 10.83 -14.95 -12.04
C ALA A 180 11.10 -14.43 -13.46
N SER A 181 10.09 -13.86 -14.13
CA SER A 181 10.21 -13.28 -15.47
C SER A 181 11.10 -12.03 -15.52
N HIS A 182 11.31 -11.37 -14.38
CA HIS A 182 12.09 -10.14 -14.27
C HIS A 182 13.31 -10.24 -13.34
N ASP A 183 13.67 -11.46 -12.91
CA ASP A 183 14.81 -11.72 -12.01
C ASP A 183 14.74 -10.86 -10.74
N ARG A 184 13.61 -10.96 -10.02
CA ARG A 184 13.35 -10.22 -8.77
C ARG A 184 12.96 -11.19 -7.67
N ASP A 185 13.54 -11.00 -6.48
CA ASP A 185 13.26 -11.84 -5.30
C ASP A 185 12.24 -11.22 -4.33
N GLY A 186 11.48 -10.21 -4.78
CA GLY A 186 10.40 -9.62 -3.99
C GLY A 186 10.87 -9.08 -2.64
N ILE A 187 10.14 -9.43 -1.58
CA ILE A 187 10.41 -8.97 -0.21
C ILE A 187 11.77 -9.46 0.30
N ASP A 188 12.21 -10.65 -0.08
CA ASP A 188 13.45 -11.24 0.45
C ASP A 188 14.68 -10.40 0.07
N ALA A 189 14.68 -9.76 -1.10
CA ALA A 189 15.72 -8.81 -1.52
C ALA A 189 15.33 -7.33 -1.27
N PHE A 190 14.18 -7.04 -0.69
CA PHE A 190 13.73 -5.68 -0.48
C PHE A 190 14.43 -5.03 0.70
N GLY A 191 14.98 -3.83 0.48
CA GLY A 191 15.76 -3.12 1.48
C GLY A 191 15.77 -1.62 1.25
N ILE A 192 16.31 -0.90 2.23
CA ILE A 192 16.39 0.56 2.21
C ILE A 192 17.49 1.07 1.29
N ASN A 193 17.12 1.96 0.39
CA ASN A 193 17.99 2.82 -0.42
C ASN A 193 17.29 4.16 -0.67
N GLN A 194 17.92 5.06 -1.42
CA GLN A 194 17.37 6.40 -1.68
C GLN A 194 15.97 6.38 -2.31
N ALA A 195 15.67 5.42 -3.19
CA ALA A 195 14.39 5.31 -3.87
C ALA A 195 13.34 4.51 -3.07
N SER A 196 13.78 3.49 -2.31
CA SER A 196 12.89 2.61 -1.55
C SER A 196 12.58 3.11 -0.14
N LYS A 197 13.33 4.08 0.42
CA LYS A 197 13.21 4.52 1.82
C LYS A 197 11.77 4.82 2.26
N ARG A 198 11.01 5.58 1.47
CA ARG A 198 9.60 5.90 1.81
C ARG A 198 8.71 4.66 1.86
N TYR A 199 8.99 3.68 1.00
CA TYR A 199 8.23 2.46 0.90
C TYR A 199 8.59 1.45 1.98
N VAL A 200 9.87 1.37 2.34
CA VAL A 200 10.33 0.64 3.52
C VAL A 200 9.65 1.20 4.78
N TYR A 201 9.62 2.53 4.93
CA TYR A 201 8.92 3.18 6.03
C TYR A 201 7.42 2.82 6.06
N HIS A 202 6.74 2.91 4.92
CA HIS A 202 5.33 2.51 4.79
C HIS A 202 5.12 1.04 5.17
N LEU A 203 5.94 0.13 4.63
CA LEU A 203 5.83 -1.31 4.87
C LEU A 203 6.03 -1.63 6.35
N LEU A 204 7.05 -1.07 7.00
CA LEU A 204 7.29 -1.25 8.43
C LEU A 204 6.14 -0.69 9.28
N ALA A 205 5.54 0.45 8.89
CA ALA A 205 4.38 1.00 9.58
C ALA A 205 3.17 0.07 9.45
N ARG A 206 2.92 -0.50 8.27
CA ARG A 206 1.85 -1.48 8.05
C ARG A 206 2.07 -2.77 8.82
N ILE A 207 3.30 -3.30 8.84
CA ILE A 207 3.66 -4.47 9.66
C ILE A 207 3.43 -4.18 11.13
N THR A 208 3.96 -3.06 11.63
CA THR A 208 3.83 -2.69 13.05
C THR A 208 2.37 -2.60 13.45
N ALA A 209 1.57 -1.83 12.70
CA ALA A 209 0.14 -1.67 12.97
C ALA A 209 -0.65 -2.99 12.86
N TYR A 210 -0.31 -3.85 11.90
CA TYR A 210 -0.98 -5.14 11.72
C TYR A 210 -0.67 -6.12 12.85
N VAL A 211 0.60 -6.23 13.25
CA VAL A 211 1.02 -7.08 14.37
C VAL A 211 0.34 -6.62 15.66
N GLU A 212 0.25 -5.32 15.90
CA GLU A 212 -0.40 -4.78 17.09
C GLU A 212 -1.91 -5.00 17.11
N SER A 213 -2.60 -4.62 16.02
CA SER A 213 -4.05 -4.76 15.91
C SER A 213 -4.53 -6.21 16.04
N ASN A 214 -3.80 -7.16 15.46
CA ASN A 214 -4.13 -8.58 15.59
C ASN A 214 -3.69 -9.17 16.94
N SER A 215 -2.94 -8.43 17.76
CA SER A 215 -2.51 -8.84 19.10
C SER A 215 -3.28 -8.13 20.22
N GLY A 216 -4.46 -7.59 19.93
CA GLY A 216 -5.32 -6.94 20.92
C GLY A 216 -4.98 -5.49 21.24
N ARG A 217 -4.08 -4.86 20.48
CA ARG A 217 -3.75 -3.45 20.62
C ARG A 217 -4.49 -2.63 19.57
N PRO A 218 -4.56 -1.29 19.70
CA PRO A 218 -5.16 -0.46 18.67
C PRO A 218 -4.36 -0.49 17.36
N ASP A 219 -5.04 -0.30 16.22
CA ASP A 219 -4.38 0.05 14.96
C ASP A 219 -3.95 1.52 15.00
N LEU A 220 -2.64 1.76 14.96
CA LEU A 220 -2.01 3.07 15.06
C LEU A 220 -1.22 3.45 13.80
N PHE A 221 -1.58 2.92 12.63
CA PHE A 221 -0.88 3.23 11.38
C PHE A 221 -0.71 4.74 11.16
N ASP A 222 -1.76 5.53 11.40
CA ASP A 222 -1.74 6.99 11.24
C ASP A 222 -0.70 7.66 12.14
N LYS A 223 -0.52 7.17 13.37
CA LYS A 223 0.50 7.66 14.31
C LYS A 223 1.91 7.26 13.87
N TYR A 224 2.07 6.06 13.34
CA TYR A 224 3.37 5.60 12.83
C TYR A 224 3.84 6.40 11.62
N VAL A 225 2.93 6.92 10.81
CA VAL A 225 3.28 7.69 9.60
C VAL A 225 3.17 9.20 9.75
N ASP A 226 2.80 9.70 10.93
CA ASP A 226 2.67 11.13 11.19
C ASP A 226 4.06 11.81 11.27
N ARG A 227 4.46 12.44 10.16
CA ARG A 227 5.69 13.23 10.07
C ARG A 227 5.59 14.61 10.71
N LYS A 228 4.42 15.04 11.18
CA LYS A 228 4.22 16.33 11.86
C LYS A 228 4.38 16.22 13.37
N SER A 229 4.44 15.00 13.92
CA SER A 229 4.73 14.77 15.33
C SER A 229 6.13 15.27 15.70
N ASP A 230 6.25 15.92 16.87
CA ASP A 230 7.54 16.39 17.42
C ASP A 230 8.55 15.24 17.57
N ASN A 231 8.05 14.02 17.75
CA ASN A 231 8.85 12.81 17.84
C ASN A 231 8.31 11.73 16.89
N ALA A 232 8.31 12.05 15.59
CA ALA A 232 7.95 11.11 14.53
C ALA A 232 8.79 9.82 14.59
N GLN A 233 8.26 8.75 14.01
CA GLN A 233 9.03 7.51 13.88
C GLN A 233 10.14 7.66 12.85
N ASP A 234 11.26 6.97 13.05
CA ASP A 234 12.32 6.81 12.06
C ASP A 234 12.67 5.33 11.92
N ILE A 235 13.28 4.99 10.77
CA ILE A 235 13.77 3.65 10.50
C ILE A 235 15.01 3.41 11.37
N GLU A 236 14.95 2.38 12.19
CA GLU A 236 16.07 1.87 12.97
C GLU A 236 16.64 0.62 12.31
N HIS A 237 17.98 0.52 12.29
CA HIS A 237 18.71 -0.67 11.89
C HIS A 237 19.08 -1.48 13.12
N ILE A 238 18.72 -2.76 13.15
CA ILE A 238 19.00 -3.61 14.32
C ILE A 238 20.51 -3.73 14.54
N TRP A 239 21.28 -4.03 13.49
CA TRP A 239 22.74 -3.99 13.53
C TRP A 239 23.29 -2.56 13.59
N GLU A 240 24.27 -2.35 14.44
CA GLU A 240 25.11 -1.16 14.45
C GLU A 240 25.79 -0.92 13.09
N ASN A 241 26.20 0.31 12.81
CA ASN A 241 26.88 0.66 11.56
C ASN A 241 28.40 0.53 11.69
N ASP A 242 28.87 -0.60 12.22
CA ASP A 242 30.29 -0.87 12.44
C ASP A 242 30.67 -2.23 11.82
N TRP A 243 31.06 -2.21 10.54
CA TRP A 243 31.44 -3.41 9.80
C TRP A 243 32.58 -4.19 10.45
N SER A 244 33.48 -3.53 11.19
CA SER A 244 34.65 -4.17 11.81
C SER A 244 34.26 -5.29 12.77
N ARG A 245 33.06 -5.22 13.37
CA ARG A 245 32.49 -6.23 14.27
C ARG A 245 31.90 -7.44 13.55
N PHE A 246 31.71 -7.35 12.24
CA PHE A 246 31.06 -8.39 11.44
C PHE A 246 31.96 -8.95 10.33
N VAL A 247 33.26 -8.62 10.31
CA VAL A 247 34.21 -9.06 9.26
C VAL A 247 34.24 -10.60 9.11
N ASP A 248 34.13 -11.33 10.22
CA ASP A 248 34.11 -12.79 10.21
C ASP A 248 32.87 -13.37 9.49
N GLN A 249 31.75 -12.64 9.51
CA GLN A 249 30.48 -13.03 8.86
C GLN A 249 30.32 -12.40 7.46
N PHE A 250 30.94 -11.24 7.24
CA PHE A 250 30.91 -10.46 6.01
C PHE A 250 32.32 -9.98 5.65
N PRO A 251 33.09 -10.79 4.90
CA PRO A 251 34.43 -10.40 4.45
C PRO A 251 34.44 -9.14 3.57
N VAL A 252 33.29 -8.79 2.99
CA VAL A 252 33.10 -7.63 2.11
C VAL A 252 32.09 -6.67 2.74
N GLU A 253 32.50 -5.40 2.94
CA GLU A 253 31.63 -4.36 3.56
C GLU A 253 30.33 -4.13 2.77
N ALA A 254 30.36 -4.29 1.45
CA ALA A 254 29.18 -4.17 0.60
C ALA A 254 28.09 -5.22 0.94
N ASP A 255 28.50 -6.45 1.26
CA ASP A 255 27.58 -7.52 1.64
C ASP A 255 26.95 -7.23 3.01
N PHE A 256 27.77 -6.76 3.96
CA PHE A 256 27.28 -6.27 5.26
C PHE A 256 26.24 -5.16 5.08
N LYS A 257 26.52 -4.14 4.26
CA LYS A 257 25.57 -3.05 3.98
C LYS A 257 24.29 -3.57 3.32
N SER A 258 24.40 -4.53 2.40
CA SER A 258 23.25 -5.13 1.72
C SER A 258 22.33 -5.82 2.74
N VAL A 259 22.87 -6.71 3.56
CA VAL A 259 22.11 -7.45 4.57
C VAL A 259 21.57 -6.51 5.64
N ARG A 260 22.38 -5.58 6.15
CA ARG A 260 21.94 -4.57 7.13
C ARG A 260 20.75 -3.74 6.62
N ASN A 261 20.73 -3.41 5.33
CA ASN A 261 19.65 -2.64 4.73
C ASN A 261 18.41 -3.45 4.36
N ASN A 262 18.44 -4.78 4.48
CA ASN A 262 17.29 -5.64 4.21
C ASN A 262 16.13 -5.36 5.18
N ILE A 263 14.89 -5.44 4.69
CA ILE A 263 13.69 -5.13 5.45
C ILE A 263 13.55 -5.90 6.78
N GLY A 264 14.03 -7.15 6.86
CA GLY A 264 13.98 -7.95 8.09
C GLY A 264 14.90 -7.43 9.20
N GLY A 265 15.93 -6.64 8.83
CA GLY A 265 16.85 -5.98 9.77
C GLY A 265 16.40 -4.58 10.21
N LEU A 266 15.17 -4.16 9.88
CA LEU A 266 14.68 -2.81 10.10
C LEU A 266 13.45 -2.75 11.01
N LEU A 267 13.35 -1.66 11.78
CA LEU A 267 12.26 -1.35 12.69
C LEU A 267 11.78 0.10 12.52
N LEU A 268 10.63 0.43 13.09
CA LEU A 268 10.25 1.83 13.37
C LEU A 268 10.39 2.11 14.85
N LEU A 269 11.03 3.21 15.20
CA LEU A 269 11.15 3.71 16.57
C LEU A 269 11.00 5.22 16.61
N PRO A 270 10.61 5.80 17.76
CA PRO A 270 10.65 7.25 17.95
C PRO A 270 12.04 7.82 17.66
N ALA A 271 12.09 8.94 16.95
CA ALA A 271 13.34 9.49 16.41
C ALA A 271 14.35 9.86 17.50
N ASP A 272 13.91 10.30 18.69
CA ASP A 272 14.80 10.57 19.83
C ASP A 272 15.48 9.30 20.37
N VAL A 273 14.73 8.22 20.55
CA VAL A 273 15.23 6.92 20.99
C VAL A 273 16.20 6.38 19.95
N ASN A 274 15.85 6.41 18.67
CA ASN A 274 16.72 5.98 17.58
C ASN A 274 18.06 6.74 17.58
N ARG A 275 18.03 8.09 17.66
CA ARG A 275 19.24 8.90 17.76
C ARG A 275 20.10 8.59 18.99
N SER A 276 19.48 8.16 20.09
CA SER A 276 20.20 7.82 21.33
C SER A 276 21.02 6.53 21.23
N PHE A 277 20.73 5.66 20.26
CA PHE A 277 21.48 4.42 20.08
C PHE A 277 22.82 4.61 19.40
N GLN A 278 22.95 5.54 18.45
CA GLN A 278 24.18 5.73 17.68
C GLN A 278 24.71 4.37 17.15
N GLU A 279 25.93 3.97 17.51
CA GLU A 279 26.57 2.70 17.14
C GLU A 279 26.52 1.65 18.26
N LYS A 280 25.58 1.78 19.21
CA LYS A 280 25.42 0.80 20.29
C LYS A 280 25.16 -0.59 19.73
N PRO A 281 25.74 -1.64 20.33
CA PRO A 281 25.48 -3.02 19.95
C PRO A 281 24.02 -3.40 20.22
N TYR A 282 23.50 -4.37 19.46
CA TYR A 282 22.15 -4.92 19.62
C TYR A 282 21.73 -5.19 21.07
N ILE A 283 22.60 -5.81 21.87
CA ILE A 283 22.29 -6.21 23.26
C ILE A 283 21.95 -5.01 24.15
N GLU A 284 22.52 -3.83 23.88
CA GLU A 284 22.21 -2.60 24.60
C GLU A 284 20.90 -1.95 24.13
N LYS A 285 20.49 -2.21 22.88
CA LYS A 285 19.24 -1.70 22.30
C LYS A 285 18.03 -2.53 22.70
N LEU A 286 18.20 -3.84 22.90
CA LEU A 286 17.12 -4.80 23.16
C LEU A 286 16.17 -4.39 24.32
N PRO A 287 16.64 -3.90 25.48
CA PRO A 287 15.74 -3.44 26.56
C PRO A 287 14.85 -2.24 26.18
N TYR A 288 15.24 -1.47 25.18
CA TYR A 288 14.44 -0.37 24.65
C TYR A 288 13.44 -0.88 23.61
N TYR A 289 13.85 -1.81 22.74
CA TYR A 289 12.94 -2.48 21.80
C TYR A 289 11.79 -3.19 22.53
N ALA A 290 12.08 -3.86 23.65
CA ALA A 290 11.10 -4.52 24.50
C ALA A 290 9.96 -3.60 25.00
N ARG A 291 10.19 -2.29 25.05
CA ARG A 291 9.24 -1.27 25.53
C ARG A 291 8.62 -0.43 24.41
N ALA A 292 8.98 -0.72 23.16
CA ALA A 292 8.48 0.00 21.99
C ALA A 292 7.19 -0.65 21.45
N ASN A 293 6.96 -0.56 20.14
CA ASN A 293 5.87 -1.26 19.46
C ASN A 293 6.08 -2.78 19.45
N LEU A 294 5.02 -3.55 19.24
CA LEU A 294 5.08 -5.02 19.34
C LEU A 294 6.00 -5.67 18.29
N TRP A 295 6.15 -5.09 17.09
CA TRP A 295 7.09 -5.61 16.10
C TRP A 295 8.53 -5.53 16.60
N ALA A 296 8.95 -4.40 17.17
CA ALA A 296 10.26 -4.27 17.81
C ALA A 296 10.36 -5.13 19.08
N ALA A 297 9.34 -5.12 19.93
CA ALA A 297 9.35 -5.86 21.19
C ALA A 297 9.43 -7.39 20.97
N SER A 298 8.92 -7.90 19.84
CA SER A 298 9.00 -9.34 19.48
C SER A 298 10.42 -9.90 19.42
N LEU A 299 11.44 -9.05 19.35
CA LEU A 299 12.84 -9.43 19.46
C LEU A 299 13.22 -9.89 20.87
N SER A 300 12.51 -9.46 21.92
CA SER A 300 12.79 -9.83 23.30
C SER A 300 11.84 -10.90 23.81
N SER A 301 12.34 -11.83 24.61
CA SER A 301 11.53 -12.81 25.36
C SER A 301 10.39 -12.16 26.17
N THR A 302 10.55 -10.92 26.62
CA THR A 302 9.50 -10.22 27.40
C THR A 302 8.21 -10.00 26.61
N ALA A 303 8.27 -9.91 25.27
CA ALA A 303 7.07 -9.76 24.45
C ALA A 303 6.20 -11.02 24.39
N TYR A 304 6.71 -12.17 24.81
CA TYR A 304 5.99 -13.44 24.82
C TYR A 304 5.42 -13.78 26.20
N ALA A 305 5.89 -13.10 27.25
CA ALA A 305 5.41 -13.28 28.62
C ALA A 305 4.06 -12.59 28.81
N HIS A 306 3.05 -13.33 29.28
CA HIS A 306 1.71 -12.81 29.60
C HIS A 306 1.00 -12.06 28.44
N GLN A 307 1.25 -12.46 27.18
CA GLN A 307 0.61 -11.89 25.99
C GLN A 307 -0.25 -12.94 25.25
N PRO A 308 -1.42 -13.35 25.81
CA PRO A 308 -2.24 -14.41 25.21
C PRO A 308 -2.79 -14.07 23.83
N GLN A 309 -3.10 -12.79 23.56
CA GLN A 309 -3.61 -12.36 22.25
C GLN A 309 -2.52 -12.37 21.17
N PHE A 310 -1.29 -11.94 21.51
CA PHE A 310 -0.15 -12.10 20.61
C PHE A 310 0.16 -13.58 20.33
N LYS A 311 0.10 -14.42 21.37
CA LYS A 311 0.23 -15.88 21.24
C LYS A 311 -0.82 -16.47 20.31
N GLY A 312 -2.09 -16.10 20.50
CA GLY A 312 -3.18 -16.50 19.61
C GLY A 312 -2.90 -16.06 18.17
N PHE A 313 -2.54 -14.79 17.96
CA PHE A 313 -2.23 -14.25 16.64
C PHE A 313 -1.18 -15.07 15.87
N TYR A 314 0.02 -15.26 16.43
CA TYR A 314 1.05 -15.97 15.69
C TYR A 314 0.77 -17.47 15.57
N SER A 315 0.10 -18.08 16.55
CA SER A 315 -0.23 -19.51 16.52
C SER A 315 -1.32 -19.81 15.48
N ASP A 316 -2.41 -19.03 15.47
CA ASP A 316 -3.56 -19.22 14.59
C ASP A 316 -3.21 -18.96 13.12
N ARG A 317 -2.21 -18.09 12.88
CA ARG A 317 -1.74 -17.71 11.55
C ARG A 317 -0.51 -18.49 11.10
N GLY A 318 0.06 -19.36 11.95
CA GLY A 318 1.28 -20.11 11.64
C GLY A 318 2.50 -19.21 11.38
N LEU A 319 2.65 -18.13 12.14
CA LEU A 319 3.76 -17.19 12.03
C LEU A 319 4.89 -17.58 12.98
N ASP A 320 6.10 -17.70 12.46
CA ASP A 320 7.30 -18.19 13.18
C ASP A 320 7.93 -17.14 14.11
N PHE A 321 7.14 -16.43 14.90
CA PHE A 321 7.64 -15.43 15.85
C PHE A 321 8.50 -16.10 16.93
N ALA A 322 9.73 -15.60 17.10
CA ALA A 322 10.64 -16.05 18.14
C ALA A 322 11.39 -14.85 18.76
N PRO A 323 11.76 -14.91 20.05
CA PRO A 323 12.70 -13.96 20.63
C PRO A 323 14.12 -14.22 20.11
N HIS A 324 14.91 -13.16 20.03
CA HIS A 324 16.28 -13.15 19.55
C HIS A 324 17.15 -12.44 20.60
N GLU A 325 17.57 -13.11 21.67
CA GLU A 325 18.37 -12.45 22.73
C GLU A 325 19.78 -12.03 22.26
N THR A 326 20.22 -12.62 21.14
CA THR A 326 21.31 -12.15 20.28
C THR A 326 20.74 -11.86 18.89
N PHE A 327 21.47 -11.11 18.06
CA PHE A 327 21.03 -10.86 16.68
C PHE A 327 22.17 -11.13 15.70
N THR A 328 22.40 -12.40 15.45
CA THR A 328 23.34 -12.93 14.46
C THR A 328 22.75 -12.86 13.05
N ARG A 329 23.54 -13.25 12.04
CA ARG A 329 23.03 -13.42 10.68
C ARG A 329 21.87 -14.43 10.60
N GLU A 330 21.95 -15.53 11.35
CA GLU A 330 20.91 -16.57 11.39
C GLU A 330 19.60 -16.02 11.98
N ASP A 331 19.71 -15.20 13.04
CA ASP A 331 18.56 -14.51 13.64
C ASP A 331 17.90 -13.56 12.63
N GLN A 332 18.71 -12.81 11.88
CA GLN A 332 18.19 -11.93 10.83
C GLN A 332 17.53 -12.73 9.70
N GLU A 333 18.14 -13.83 9.25
CA GLU A 333 17.55 -14.70 8.21
C GLU A 333 16.21 -15.30 8.67
N GLN A 334 16.10 -15.72 9.93
CA GLN A 334 14.82 -16.18 10.50
C GLN A 334 13.79 -15.05 10.54
N ARG A 335 14.17 -13.87 11.02
CA ARG A 335 13.27 -12.72 11.10
C ARG A 335 12.85 -12.22 9.72
N SER A 336 13.75 -12.23 8.73
CA SER A 336 13.45 -11.85 7.36
C SER A 336 12.35 -12.73 6.74
N LYS A 337 12.28 -14.02 7.10
CA LYS A 337 11.21 -14.93 6.63
C LYS A 337 9.82 -14.60 7.19
N LEU A 338 9.72 -13.86 8.30
CA LEU A 338 8.42 -13.40 8.83
C LEU A 338 7.82 -12.27 7.99
N VAL A 339 8.66 -11.43 7.36
CA VAL A 339 8.20 -10.28 6.59
C VAL A 339 7.29 -10.68 5.41
N PRO A 340 7.64 -11.67 4.55
CA PRO A 340 6.75 -12.11 3.49
C PRO A 340 5.48 -12.79 4.03
N GLN A 341 5.57 -13.60 5.10
CA GLN A 341 4.38 -14.20 5.73
C GLN A 341 3.38 -13.12 6.20
N LEU A 342 3.88 -12.07 6.85
CA LEU A 342 3.06 -10.93 7.28
C LEU A 342 2.53 -10.14 6.08
N ALA A 343 3.34 -9.95 5.03
CA ALA A 343 2.91 -9.24 3.84
C ALA A 343 1.77 -9.96 3.11
N ASP A 344 1.82 -11.28 3.00
CA ASP A 344 0.74 -12.08 2.40
C ASP A 344 -0.57 -11.96 3.18
N LEU A 345 -0.51 -11.75 4.50
CA LEU A 345 -1.69 -11.47 5.32
C LEU A 345 -2.20 -10.02 5.17
N ILE A 346 -1.30 -9.03 5.25
CA ILE A 346 -1.63 -7.60 5.18
C ILE A 346 -2.21 -7.24 3.80
N TRP A 347 -1.65 -7.81 2.74
CA TRP A 347 -2.01 -7.54 1.36
C TRP A 347 -2.63 -8.76 0.65
N SER A 348 -3.33 -9.62 1.40
CA SER A 348 -4.10 -10.71 0.82
C SER A 348 -5.24 -10.18 -0.07
N PRO A 349 -5.37 -10.68 -1.31
CA PRO A 349 -6.54 -10.40 -2.16
C PRO A 349 -7.87 -10.85 -1.54
N ASP A 350 -7.87 -11.82 -0.63
CA ASP A 350 -9.09 -12.31 0.04
C ASP A 350 -9.73 -11.26 0.94
N ARG A 351 -8.96 -10.22 1.32
CA ARG A 351 -9.52 -9.04 2.00
C ARG A 351 -10.62 -8.36 1.19
N LEU A 352 -10.65 -8.52 -0.14
CA LEU A 352 -11.73 -7.97 -0.96
C LEU A 352 -13.08 -8.62 -0.65
N ASP A 353 -13.10 -9.87 -0.20
CA ASP A 353 -14.34 -10.59 0.11
C ASP A 353 -15.02 -10.04 1.37
N SER A 354 -14.29 -9.35 2.26
CA SER A 354 -14.89 -8.73 3.46
C SER A 354 -15.83 -7.58 3.13
N TYR A 355 -15.81 -7.07 1.90
CA TYR A 355 -16.72 -6.03 1.42
C TYR A 355 -18.01 -6.61 0.82
N LEU A 356 -18.07 -7.92 0.56
CA LEU A 356 -19.31 -8.54 0.11
C LEU A 356 -20.33 -8.52 1.25
N PRO A 357 -21.64 -8.39 0.94
CA PRO A 357 -22.69 -8.56 1.93
C PRO A 357 -22.52 -9.93 2.62
N GLN A 358 -22.51 -9.94 3.95
CA GLN A 358 -22.54 -11.20 4.71
C GLN A 358 -23.85 -11.92 4.38
N ARG A 359 -23.75 -13.22 4.05
CA ARG A 359 -24.91 -14.07 3.73
C ARG A 359 -25.72 -14.40 4.97
#